data_AF-A0A1C9JBM2-F1
#
_entry.id   AF-A0A1C9JBM2-F1
#
_cell.length_a   1.000
_cell.length_b   1.000
_cell.length_c   1.000
_cell.angle_alpha   90.00
_cell.angle_beta   90.00
_cell.angle_gamma   90.00
#
_symmetry.space_group_name_H-M   'P 1'
#
loop_
_entity.id
_entity.type
_entity.pdbx_description
1 polymer ?
#
loop_
_entity_poly.entity_id
_entity_poly.type
_entity_poly.pdbx_seq_one_letter_code
_entity_poly.pdbx_strand_id
1 'polypeptide(L)'
;MKDSISDLFTRIRNACLVRHNSVDVPYTKINIQIIKLLLRQGFIDNFQNNTKARSHQKSFKDGRARTPQRGQAHSPKRALTPQKQHKQGTAYLGGGCSWITLSLKYKKDHPLITQIGRLSRPGCRVYVHCEQIPQICGQLGIILMSTSRGIVSDREARQFGIGGELLGFIS
;
A
#
# COMPACT_ATOMS: atom_id res chain seq x y z
N MET A 1 15.68 11.12 8.50
CA MET A 1 14.98 10.85 7.21
C MET A 1 14.29 12.14 6.78
N LYS A 2 14.61 12.70 5.59
CA LYS A 2 14.12 14.03 5.17
C LYS A 2 12.95 13.98 4.16
N ASP A 3 12.76 12.87 3.45
CA ASP A 3 11.66 12.67 2.49
C ASP A 3 10.83 11.42 2.85
N SER A 4 9.60 11.63 3.30
CA SER A 4 8.68 10.56 3.71
C SER A 4 8.07 9.80 2.52
N ILE A 5 7.94 10.45 1.35
CA ILE A 5 7.38 9.82 0.14
C ILE A 5 8.41 8.88 -0.46
N SER A 6 9.68 9.30 -0.50
CA SER A 6 10.76 8.43 -0.99
C SER A 6 10.91 7.17 -0.14
N ASP A 7 10.77 7.27 1.19
CA ASP A 7 10.78 6.11 2.09
C ASP A 7 9.58 5.18 1.81
N LEU A 8 8.36 5.73 1.66
CA LEU A 8 7.17 4.97 1.28
C LEU A 8 7.40 4.16 0.00
N PHE A 9 7.87 4.81 -1.07
CA PHE A 9 8.11 4.16 -2.36
C PHE A 9 9.19 3.08 -2.27
N THR A 10 10.27 3.36 -1.53
CA THR A 10 11.36 2.41 -1.31
C THR A 10 10.88 1.16 -0.58
N ARG A 11 10.07 1.33 0.48
CA ARG A 11 9.51 0.20 1.24
C ARG A 11 8.60 -0.67 0.38
N ILE A 12 7.69 -0.06 -0.39
CA ILE A 12 6.79 -0.79 -1.30
C ILE A 12 7.61 -1.56 -2.34
N ARG A 13 8.55 -0.90 -3.01
CA ARG A 13 9.41 -1.52 -4.02
C ARG A 13 10.15 -2.73 -3.46
N ASN A 14 10.81 -2.56 -2.31
CA ASN A 14 11.60 -3.62 -1.70
C ASN A 14 10.71 -4.81 -1.29
N ALA A 15 9.52 -4.55 -0.74
CA ALA A 15 8.56 -5.58 -0.40
C ALA A 15 8.05 -6.34 -1.65
N CYS A 16 7.81 -5.66 -2.77
CA CYS A 16 7.47 -6.30 -4.04
C CYS A 16 8.62 -7.19 -4.56
N LEU A 17 9.88 -6.73 -4.46
CA LEU A 17 11.06 -7.49 -4.90
C LEU A 17 11.21 -8.81 -4.13
N VAL A 18 11.03 -8.79 -2.81
CA VAL A 18 11.14 -9.99 -1.96
C VAL A 18 9.82 -10.76 -1.81
N ARG A 19 8.77 -10.35 -2.52
CA ARG A 19 7.44 -10.98 -2.54
C ARG A 19 6.76 -11.07 -1.16
N HIS A 20 6.84 -10.00 -0.36
CA HIS A 20 6.07 -9.92 0.87
C HIS A 20 4.61 -9.55 0.61
N ASN A 21 3.69 -10.25 1.26
CA ASN A 21 2.25 -9.96 1.15
C ASN A 21 1.86 -8.62 1.80
N SER A 22 2.70 -8.07 2.66
CA SER A 22 2.43 -6.82 3.37
C SER A 22 3.68 -6.01 3.67
N VAL A 23 3.52 -4.69 3.80
CA VAL A 23 4.61 -3.77 4.16
C VAL A 23 4.16 -2.73 5.17
N ASP A 24 5.01 -2.44 6.15
CA ASP A 24 4.78 -1.44 7.19
C ASP A 24 5.50 -0.13 6.83
N VAL A 25 4.74 0.97 6.82
CA VAL A 25 5.23 2.33 6.47
C VAL A 25 4.81 3.33 7.54
N PRO A 26 5.55 4.43 7.73
CA PRO A 26 5.20 5.44 8.72
C PRO A 26 3.90 6.16 8.36
N TYR A 27 3.08 6.44 9.38
CA TYR A 27 1.87 7.23 9.22
C TYR A 27 2.22 8.70 8.98
N THR A 28 1.80 9.24 7.83
CA THR A 28 1.80 10.69 7.55
C THR A 28 0.55 11.03 6.74
N LYS A 29 0.07 12.28 6.83
CA LYS A 29 -1.11 12.72 6.04
C LYS A 29 -0.92 12.48 4.54
N ILE A 30 0.29 12.75 4.03
CA ILE A 30 0.64 12.55 2.62
C ILE A 30 0.65 11.07 2.26
N ASN A 31 1.31 10.23 3.07
CA ASN A 31 1.37 8.78 2.82
C ASN A 31 -0.02 8.16 2.75
N ILE A 32 -0.93 8.56 3.64
CA ILE A 32 -2.32 8.07 3.63
C ILE A 32 -3.03 8.47 2.34
N GLN A 33 -2.87 9.71 1.88
CA GLN A 33 -3.51 10.15 0.63
C GLN A 33 -2.97 9.39 -0.58
N ILE A 34 -1.65 9.17 -0.64
CA ILE A 34 -1.03 8.33 -1.67
C ILE A 34 -1.60 6.91 -1.62
N ILE A 35 -1.61 6.27 -0.44
CA ILE A 35 -2.11 4.89 -0.26
C ILE A 35 -3.59 4.78 -0.64
N LYS A 36 -4.42 5.76 -0.29
CA LYS A 36 -5.82 5.83 -0.73
C LYS A 36 -5.95 5.88 -2.24
N LEU A 37 -5.09 6.66 -2.92
CA LEU A 37 -5.05 6.69 -4.38
C LEU A 37 -4.62 5.33 -4.95
N LEU A 38 -3.61 4.67 -4.38
CA LEU A 38 -3.19 3.33 -4.81
C LEU A 38 -4.32 2.30 -4.67
N LEU A 39 -5.07 2.35 -3.58
CA LEU A 39 -6.21 1.47 -3.34
C LEU A 39 -7.30 1.70 -4.38
N ARG A 40 -7.67 2.96 -4.62
CA ARG A 40 -8.73 3.32 -5.58
C ARG A 40 -8.37 2.98 -7.02
N GLN A 41 -7.08 3.06 -7.37
CA GLN A 41 -6.55 2.65 -8.68
C GLN A 41 -6.29 1.12 -8.76
N GLY A 42 -6.48 0.38 -7.66
CA GLY A 42 -6.41 -1.07 -7.63
C GLY A 42 -5.01 -1.69 -7.54
N PHE A 43 -3.98 -0.88 -7.25
CA PHE A 43 -2.58 -1.32 -7.13
C PHE A 43 -2.31 -2.11 -5.84
N ILE A 44 -3.08 -1.86 -4.79
CA ILE A 44 -3.00 -2.55 -3.50
C ILE A 44 -4.37 -3.12 -3.14
N ASP A 45 -4.39 -4.18 -2.33
CA ASP A 45 -5.66 -4.82 -1.93
C ASP A 45 -6.33 -4.09 -0.77
N ASN A 46 -5.55 -3.70 0.25
CA ASN A 46 -6.07 -2.99 1.41
C ASN A 46 -4.95 -2.29 2.21
N PHE A 47 -5.32 -1.49 3.21
CA PHE A 47 -4.39 -0.96 4.21
C PHE A 47 -5.06 -0.87 5.60
N GLN A 48 -4.25 -0.92 6.66
CA GLN A 48 -4.71 -0.79 8.05
C GLN A 48 -3.82 0.20 8.82
N ASN A 49 -4.43 1.05 9.64
CA ASN A 49 -3.72 1.99 10.50
C ASN A 49 -3.41 1.30 11.83
N ASN A 50 -2.13 1.27 12.21
CA ASN A 50 -1.65 0.59 13.41
C ASN A 50 -1.03 1.60 14.38
N THR A 51 -1.52 1.60 15.63
CA THR A 51 -0.97 2.40 16.74
C THR A 51 0.24 1.74 17.39
N LYS A 52 0.35 0.42 17.33
CA LYS A 52 1.44 -0.33 17.94
C LYS A 52 2.65 -0.32 17.00
N ALA A 53 3.80 0.17 17.48
CA ALA A 53 5.08 -0.34 16.98
C ALA A 53 5.01 -1.85 17.20
N ARG A 54 4.99 -2.65 16.14
CA ARG A 54 4.96 -4.11 16.28
C ARG A 54 6.12 -4.49 17.18
N SER A 55 5.83 -4.92 18.40
CA SER A 55 6.67 -5.87 19.08
C SER A 55 6.89 -6.99 18.07
N HIS A 56 8.15 -7.22 17.69
CA HIS A 56 8.55 -8.43 16.99
C HIS A 56 7.78 -9.60 17.62
N GLN A 57 6.79 -10.16 16.94
CA GLN A 57 6.43 -11.53 17.18
C GLN A 57 7.67 -12.31 16.73
N LYS A 58 8.61 -12.51 17.67
CA LYS A 58 9.60 -13.55 17.59
C LYS A 58 8.79 -14.83 17.43
N SER A 59 8.72 -15.35 16.22
CA SER A 59 8.52 -16.79 16.02
C SER A 59 9.75 -17.49 16.60
N PHE A 60 9.81 -17.58 17.93
CA PHE A 60 10.74 -18.45 18.63
C PHE A 60 10.20 -19.86 18.44
N LYS A 61 10.75 -20.60 17.49
CA LYS A 61 10.65 -22.06 17.46
C LYS A 61 12.06 -22.63 17.53
N ASP A 62 12.67 -22.48 18.70
CA ASP A 62 13.60 -23.48 19.20
C ASP A 62 12.77 -24.62 19.78
N GLY A 63 13.10 -25.87 19.43
CA GLY A 63 12.55 -27.03 20.11
C GLY A 63 12.29 -28.22 19.21
N ARG A 64 13.28 -29.11 19.13
CA ARG A 64 13.10 -30.51 18.73
C ARG A 64 11.97 -31.15 19.55
N ALA A 65 10.95 -31.72 18.90
CA ALA A 65 10.12 -32.76 19.52
C ALA A 65 9.42 -33.63 18.47
N ARG A 66 9.99 -34.82 18.29
CA ARG A 66 9.38 -36.15 18.07
C ARG A 66 7.98 -36.25 17.42
N THR A 67 7.95 -36.97 16.30
CA THR A 67 6.78 -37.61 15.68
C THR A 67 6.06 -38.56 16.65
N PRO A 68 4.72 -38.58 16.65
CA PRO A 68 3.96 -39.80 16.92
C PRO A 68 3.08 -40.21 15.73
N GLN A 69 2.97 -41.52 15.53
CA GLN A 69 2.30 -42.18 14.42
C GLN A 69 0.76 -42.14 14.52
N ARG A 70 0.14 -42.03 13.33
CA ARG A 70 -1.07 -42.70 12.80
C ARG A 70 -2.20 -43.15 13.76
N GLY A 71 -3.38 -42.58 13.56
CA GLY A 71 -4.68 -43.13 13.96
C GLY A 71 -5.81 -42.56 13.08
N GLN A 72 -6.71 -43.43 12.61
CA GLN A 72 -7.69 -43.19 11.54
C GLN A 72 -8.99 -42.48 11.99
N ALA A 73 -9.64 -41.84 11.00
CA ALA A 73 -11.07 -41.68 10.75
C ALA A 73 -11.99 -40.96 11.77
N HIS A 74 -12.57 -39.82 11.36
CA HIS A 74 -13.99 -39.72 10.95
C HIS A 74 -14.39 -38.25 10.68
N SER A 75 -15.14 -38.03 9.59
CA SER A 75 -15.83 -36.77 9.31
C SER A 75 -17.13 -36.69 10.12
N PRO A 76 -17.54 -35.48 10.55
CA PRO A 76 -18.91 -35.09 10.22
C PRO A 76 -19.09 -33.59 9.87
N LYS A 77 -19.95 -33.41 8.86
CA LYS A 77 -21.04 -32.42 8.71
C LYS A 77 -20.71 -30.91 8.62
N ARG A 78 -20.99 -30.41 7.41
CA ARG A 78 -21.44 -29.06 7.03
C ARG A 78 -22.04 -28.25 8.19
N ALA A 79 -21.39 -27.13 8.49
CA ALA A 79 -22.03 -25.95 9.06
C ALA A 79 -21.72 -24.76 8.13
N LEU A 80 -22.77 -24.16 7.57
CA LEU A 80 -22.72 -22.89 6.87
C LEU A 80 -22.36 -21.80 7.89
N THR A 81 -21.15 -21.25 7.80
CA THR A 81 -20.76 -20.07 8.59
C THR A 81 -21.44 -18.83 8.01
N PRO A 82 -22.11 -17.99 8.81
CA PRO A 82 -22.66 -16.73 8.33
C PRO A 82 -21.53 -15.82 7.86
N GLN A 83 -21.67 -15.24 6.66
CA GLN A 83 -20.80 -14.17 6.19
C GLN A 83 -20.84 -13.02 7.20
N LYS A 84 -19.79 -12.88 8.02
CA LYS A 84 -19.60 -11.70 8.85
C LYS A 84 -19.29 -10.53 7.93
N GLN A 85 -20.32 -9.73 7.68
CA GLN A 85 -20.19 -8.35 7.22
C GLN A 85 -19.14 -7.66 8.11
N HIS A 86 -17.96 -7.36 7.55
CA HIS A 86 -17.00 -6.49 8.19
C HIS A 86 -17.59 -5.09 8.21
N LYS A 87 -18.38 -4.81 9.26
CA LYS A 87 -18.79 -3.47 9.64
C LYS A 87 -17.51 -2.65 9.80
N GLN A 88 -17.39 -1.58 9.01
CA GLN A 88 -16.37 -0.56 9.18
C GLN A 88 -16.58 0.10 10.54
N GLY A 89 -15.96 -0.48 11.57
CA GLY A 89 -15.96 0.05 12.92
C GLY A 89 -15.04 1.26 12.98
N THR A 90 -15.62 2.44 12.88
CA THR A 90 -15.00 3.70 13.29
C THR A 90 -14.80 3.69 14.80
N ALA A 91 -13.64 3.23 15.28
CA ALA A 91 -13.23 3.38 16.67
C ALA A 91 -12.02 4.31 16.72
N TYR A 92 -12.29 5.63 16.73
CA TYR A 92 -11.29 6.63 17.11
C TYR A 92 -11.21 6.69 18.64
N LEU A 93 -10.38 5.83 19.22
CA LEU A 93 -9.93 5.98 20.61
C LEU A 93 -8.50 6.50 20.61
N GLY A 94 -8.35 7.82 20.73
CA GLY A 94 -7.33 8.55 21.52
C GLY A 94 -5.84 8.23 21.42
N GLY A 95 -5.37 7.38 20.51
CA GLY A 95 -3.94 7.08 20.32
C GLY A 95 -3.51 7.33 18.89
N GLY A 96 -2.52 8.19 18.66
CA GLY A 96 -1.97 8.46 17.33
C GLY A 96 -1.54 7.16 16.65
N CYS A 97 -2.05 6.89 15.44
CA CYS A 97 -1.54 5.80 14.61
C CYS A 97 -0.14 6.17 14.15
N SER A 98 0.85 5.36 14.50
CA SER A 98 2.26 5.61 14.15
C SER A 98 2.65 4.94 12.83
N TRP A 99 1.97 3.87 12.44
CA TRP A 99 2.30 3.04 11.29
C TRP A 99 1.07 2.71 10.44
N ILE A 100 1.29 2.38 9.18
CA ILE A 100 0.29 1.89 8.23
C ILE A 100 0.82 0.59 7.66
N THR A 101 0.02 -0.47 7.72
CA THR A 101 0.33 -1.77 7.09
C THR A 101 -0.45 -1.85 5.79
N LEU A 102 0.25 -1.99 4.67
CA LEU A 102 -0.35 -2.17 3.34
C LEU A 102 -0.38 -3.66 3.01
N SER A 103 -1.45 -4.11 2.35
CA SER A 103 -1.55 -5.44 1.72
C SER A 103 -1.26 -5.32 0.23
N LEU A 104 -0.17 -5.94 -0.21
CA LEU A 104 0.31 -5.86 -1.60
C LEU A 104 -0.41 -6.87 -2.48
N LYS A 105 -0.72 -6.45 -3.71
CA LYS A 105 -1.46 -7.25 -4.68
C LYS A 105 -0.54 -7.94 -5.67
N TYR A 106 -0.83 -9.20 -5.98
CA TYR A 106 -0.05 -10.04 -6.91
C TYR A 106 -0.98 -10.71 -7.93
N LYS A 107 -0.47 -10.94 -9.14
CA LYS A 107 -1.15 -11.67 -10.23
C LYS A 107 -0.20 -12.73 -10.77
N LYS A 108 -0.60 -14.02 -10.69
CA LYS A 108 0.23 -15.16 -11.13
C LYS A 108 1.68 -15.05 -10.61
N ASP A 109 1.83 -14.78 -9.31
CA ASP A 109 3.11 -14.57 -8.62
C ASP A 109 3.95 -13.36 -9.04
N HIS A 110 3.43 -12.49 -9.90
CA HIS A 110 4.04 -11.20 -10.23
C HIS A 110 3.38 -10.07 -9.41
N PRO A 111 4.16 -9.15 -8.81
CA PRO A 111 3.58 -7.99 -8.12
C PRO A 111 2.83 -7.12 -9.12
N LEU A 112 1.67 -6.59 -8.73
CA LEU A 112 0.92 -5.66 -9.58
C LEU A 112 1.63 -4.32 -9.73
N ILE A 113 2.35 -3.90 -8.67
CA ILE A 113 3.27 -2.77 -8.72
C ILE A 113 4.62 -3.31 -9.21
N THR A 114 4.95 -3.04 -10.47
CA THR A 114 6.20 -3.47 -11.10
C THR A 114 7.28 -2.40 -10.95
N GLN A 115 6.91 -1.14 -11.12
CA GLN A 115 7.79 0.00 -10.97
C GLN A 115 7.14 1.06 -10.11
N ILE A 116 7.93 1.66 -9.22
CA ILE A 116 7.51 2.80 -8.41
C ILE A 116 8.72 3.71 -8.20
N GLY A 117 8.53 5.01 -8.40
CA GLY A 117 9.61 5.99 -8.36
C GLY A 117 9.17 7.39 -7.98
N ARG A 118 10.08 8.13 -7.33
CA ARG A 118 9.91 9.54 -6.96
C ARG A 118 10.36 10.42 -8.13
N LEU A 119 9.51 11.37 -8.55
CA LEU A 119 9.81 12.33 -9.60
C LEU A 119 10.31 13.67 -9.01
N SER A 120 9.44 14.38 -8.28
CA SER A 120 9.81 15.59 -7.54
C SER A 120 10.65 15.24 -6.31
N ARG A 121 11.83 15.82 -6.13
CA ARG A 121 12.71 15.55 -4.97
C ARG A 121 12.85 16.81 -4.11
N PRO A 122 13.19 16.72 -2.81
CA PRO A 122 13.29 17.90 -1.95
C PRO A 122 14.21 19.01 -2.48
N GLY A 123 15.32 18.64 -3.15
CA GLY A 123 16.25 19.59 -3.78
C GLY A 123 15.93 19.94 -5.24
N CYS A 124 14.91 19.35 -5.85
CA CYS A 124 14.52 19.59 -7.24
C CYS A 124 13.04 19.25 -7.39
N ARG A 125 12.19 20.24 -7.09
CA ARG A 125 10.73 20.10 -7.18
C ARG A 125 10.29 20.20 -8.63
N VAL A 126 9.37 19.33 -9.04
CA VAL A 126 8.88 19.28 -10.42
C VAL A 126 7.40 19.62 -10.43
N TYR A 127 7.04 20.72 -11.08
CA TYR A 127 5.66 21.20 -11.22
C TYR A 127 5.29 21.26 -12.70
N VAL A 128 4.04 20.96 -13.02
CA VAL A 128 3.52 21.02 -14.39
C VAL A 128 2.13 21.65 -14.42
N HIS A 129 1.84 22.37 -15.52
CA HIS A 129 0.47 22.77 -15.85
C HIS A 129 -0.35 21.57 -16.35
N CYS A 130 -1.69 21.66 -16.32
CA CYS A 130 -2.58 20.55 -16.70
C CYS A 130 -2.35 20.06 -18.14
N GLU A 131 -2.05 20.98 -19.05
CA GLU A 131 -1.75 20.72 -20.46
C GLU A 131 -0.40 20.02 -20.67
N GLN A 132 0.53 20.18 -19.72
CA GLN A 132 1.91 19.68 -19.79
C GLN A 132 2.12 18.41 -18.96
N ILE A 133 1.05 17.81 -18.42
CA ILE A 133 1.16 16.57 -17.64
C ILE A 133 1.68 15.47 -18.56
N PRO A 134 2.82 14.83 -18.25
CA PRO A 134 3.39 13.78 -19.09
C PRO A 134 2.54 12.50 -19.06
N GLN A 135 2.55 11.72 -20.13
CA GLN A 135 1.93 10.40 -20.18
C GLN A 135 2.98 9.33 -19.88
N ILE A 136 2.65 8.36 -19.03
CA ILE A 136 3.56 7.25 -18.67
C ILE A 136 3.08 5.94 -19.30
N CYS A 137 4.04 5.19 -19.87
CA CYS A 137 3.90 3.81 -20.35
C CYS A 137 2.65 3.56 -21.20
N GLY A 138 2.36 4.44 -22.17
CA GLY A 138 1.20 4.27 -23.05
C GLY A 138 -0.13 4.15 -22.29
N GLN A 139 -0.27 4.88 -21.17
CA GLN A 139 -1.41 4.85 -20.24
C GLN A 139 -1.48 3.62 -19.32
N LEU A 140 -0.54 2.68 -19.33
CA LEU A 140 -0.59 1.50 -18.44
C LEU A 140 -0.28 1.85 -16.98
N GLY A 141 0.49 2.91 -16.74
CA GLY A 141 0.83 3.40 -15.41
C GLY A 141 0.04 4.64 -15.00
N ILE A 142 0.32 5.12 -13.79
CA ILE A 142 -0.19 6.40 -13.28
C ILE A 142 0.94 7.27 -12.77
N ILE A 143 0.73 8.58 -12.85
CA ILE A 143 1.52 9.56 -12.11
C ILE A 143 0.72 9.99 -10.88
N LEU A 144 1.39 10.04 -9.74
CA LEU A 144 0.88 10.62 -8.51
C LEU A 144 1.16 12.12 -8.54
N MET A 145 0.12 12.95 -8.45
CA MET A 145 0.23 14.42 -8.48
C MET A 145 -0.30 15.04 -7.20
N SER A 146 0.43 16.01 -6.65
CA SER A 146 -0.08 16.89 -5.58
C SER A 146 -0.67 18.14 -6.21
N THR A 147 -1.97 18.34 -6.05
CA THR A 147 -2.73 19.45 -6.65
C THR A 147 -3.48 20.24 -5.58
N SER A 148 -4.12 21.35 -5.97
CA SER A 148 -5.01 22.11 -5.09
C SER A 148 -6.24 21.31 -4.60
N ARG A 149 -6.57 20.18 -5.25
CA ARG A 149 -7.64 19.25 -4.83
C ARG A 149 -7.10 18.02 -4.07
N GLY A 150 -5.83 18.03 -3.68
CA GLY A 150 -5.16 16.93 -2.99
C GLY A 150 -4.36 16.02 -3.94
N ILE A 151 -4.06 14.81 -3.48
CA ILE A 151 -3.28 13.81 -4.23
C ILE A 151 -4.19 13.09 -5.23
N VAL A 152 -3.92 13.26 -6.52
CA VAL A 152 -4.72 12.71 -7.62
C VAL A 152 -3.83 12.02 -8.66
N SER A 153 -4.44 11.20 -9.52
CA SER A 153 -3.74 10.66 -10.70
C SER A 153 -3.59 11.70 -11.80
N ASP A 154 -2.68 11.49 -12.76
CA ASP A 154 -2.56 12.32 -13.95
C ASP A 154 -3.84 12.35 -14.80
N ARG A 155 -4.59 11.24 -14.86
CA ARG A 155 -5.87 11.19 -15.56
C ARG A 155 -6.89 12.11 -14.92
N GLU A 156 -6.99 12.07 -13.59
CA GLU A 156 -7.88 12.95 -12.83
C GLU A 156 -7.47 14.41 -12.91
N ALA A 157 -6.17 14.71 -12.81
CA ALA A 157 -5.66 16.06 -12.95
C ALA A 157 -6.02 16.67 -14.32
N ARG A 158 -5.91 15.89 -15.41
CA ARG A 158 -6.37 16.31 -16.74
C ARG A 158 -7.89 16.50 -16.81
N GLN A 159 -8.66 15.57 -16.26
CA GLN A 159 -10.13 15.69 -16.22
C GLN A 159 -10.60 16.94 -15.48
N PHE A 160 -9.88 17.33 -14.43
CA PHE A 160 -10.17 18.53 -13.66
C PHE A 160 -9.57 19.81 -14.24
N GLY A 161 -8.70 19.71 -15.25
CA GLY A 161 -7.96 20.86 -15.79
C GLY A 161 -6.99 21.51 -14.80
N ILE A 162 -6.42 20.74 -13.87
CA ILE A 162 -5.53 21.26 -12.80
C ILE A 162 -4.09 20.74 -12.93
N GLY A 163 -3.12 21.62 -12.72
CA GLY A 163 -1.70 21.27 -12.61
C GLY A 163 -1.28 20.96 -11.17
N GLY A 164 0.01 20.70 -10.96
CA GLY A 164 0.55 20.41 -9.63
C GLY A 164 1.97 19.87 -9.60
N GLU A 165 2.40 19.43 -8.43
CA GLU A 165 3.70 18.78 -8.23
C GLU A 165 3.63 17.31 -8.70
N LEU A 166 4.56 16.90 -9.56
CA LEU A 166 4.71 15.51 -9.97
C LEU A 166 5.40 14.72 -8.88
N LEU A 167 4.64 13.98 -8.08
CA LEU A 167 5.23 13.28 -6.94
C LEU A 167 6.01 12.04 -7.36
N GLY A 168 5.46 11.25 -8.27
CA GLY A 168 6.03 9.97 -8.60
C GLY A 168 5.24 9.26 -9.66
N PHE A 169 5.69 8.07 -10.03
CA PHE A 169 5.01 7.22 -10.96
C PHE A 169 4.91 5.79 -10.44
N ILE A 170 3.90 5.08 -10.93
CA ILE A 170 3.68 3.66 -10.68
C ILE A 170 3.28 2.98 -11.98
N SER A 171 3.87 1.82 -12.25
CA SER A 171 3.52 0.92 -13.35
C SER A 171 3.46 -0.52 -12.89
#